data_AF-X1GZE8-F1
#
_entry.id   AF-X1GZE8-F1
#
_cell.length_a   1.000
_cell.length_b   1.000
_cell.length_c   1.000
_cell.angle_alpha   90.00
_cell.angle_beta   90.00
_cell.angle_gamma   90.00
#
_symmetry.space_group_name_H-M   'P 1'
#
loop_
_entity.id
_entity.type
_entity.pdbx_description
1 polymer ?
#
loop_
_entity_poly.entity_id
_entity_poly.type
_entity_poly.pdbx_seq_one_letter_code
_entity_poly.pdbx_strand_id
1 'polypeptide(L)'
;MTLESNALVTLARQKIYLKEEETTHDTILEMLINGVSSFFDLFAERTTLREQVYTNLLLDGNGKNRLYVPDFPINAISALTESDVALTEDTDFYVYSRHNQGYLKRNEGLWLVGQKNIDLSYSAGFKIAEMIYFDTGVTEPAVGDTLQNATSSAEGVITKIVITAGKWDGTIKASGWIEFASITGTFEDNEDLNIKDDATVIMKVNEPDTIIRIPRDLELACMQQVAVEWT
;
A
#
# COMPACT_ATOMS: atom_id res chain seq x y z
N MET A 1 23.09 -5.99 -2.32
CA MET A 1 23.03 -4.54 -1.98
C MET A 1 21.72 -4.40 -1.26
N THR A 2 21.68 -4.05 0.01
CA THR A 2 20.42 -4.17 0.78
C THR A 2 19.27 -3.41 0.11
N LEU A 3 18.11 -4.07 0.00
CA LEU A 3 16.88 -3.47 -0.50
C LEU A 3 16.50 -2.24 0.32
N GLU A 4 16.17 -1.13 -0.34
CA GLU A 4 15.81 0.12 0.33
C GLU A 4 14.37 0.08 0.88
N SER A 5 14.10 0.88 1.92
CA SER A 5 12.77 0.92 2.56
C SER A 5 11.68 1.48 1.66
N ASN A 6 12.02 2.26 0.64
CA ASN A 6 11.11 2.80 -0.38
C ASN A 6 10.96 1.86 -1.60
N ALA A 7 11.61 0.69 -1.62
CA ALA A 7 11.49 -0.24 -2.74
C ALA A 7 10.02 -0.60 -3.01
N LEU A 8 9.59 -0.49 -4.26
CA LEU A 8 8.19 -0.69 -4.67
C LEU A 8 7.80 -2.18 -4.76
N VAL A 9 8.79 -3.06 -4.84
CA VAL A 9 8.61 -4.51 -4.92
C VAL A 9 9.60 -5.20 -3.98
N THR A 10 9.24 -6.36 -3.47
CA THR A 10 10.13 -7.18 -2.64
C THR A 10 11.01 -8.07 -3.52
N LEU A 11 12.20 -8.42 -3.04
CA LEU A 11 13.08 -9.37 -3.71
C LEU A 11 12.38 -10.73 -3.94
N ALA A 12 11.66 -11.23 -2.94
CA ALA A 12 10.90 -12.47 -3.04
C ALA A 12 9.88 -12.44 -4.19
N ARG A 13 9.12 -11.34 -4.31
CA ARG A 13 8.15 -11.17 -5.39
C ARG A 13 8.82 -11.10 -6.76
N GLN A 14 9.96 -10.43 -6.86
CA GLN A 14 10.72 -10.37 -8.11
C GLN A 14 11.28 -11.74 -8.52
N LYS A 15 11.73 -12.55 -7.55
CA LYS A 15 12.18 -13.92 -7.77
C LYS A 15 11.09 -14.83 -8.32
N ILE A 16 9.92 -14.81 -7.69
CA ILE A 16 8.73 -15.54 -8.16
C ILE A 16 8.42 -15.14 -9.60
N TYR A 17 8.41 -13.83 -9.90
CA TYR A 17 8.15 -13.33 -11.25
C TYR A 17 9.16 -13.84 -12.29
N LEU A 18 10.44 -13.89 -11.94
CA LEU A 18 11.51 -14.37 -12.83
C LEU A 18 11.68 -15.89 -12.84
N LYS A 19 10.96 -16.62 -11.97
CA LYS A 19 11.15 -18.06 -11.71
C LYS A 19 12.59 -18.37 -11.30
N GLU A 20 13.15 -17.54 -10.44
CA GLU A 20 14.50 -17.66 -9.90
C GLU A 20 14.41 -18.08 -8.43
N GLU A 21 14.96 -19.24 -8.09
CA GLU A 21 14.97 -19.77 -6.72
C GLU A 21 16.33 -19.54 -6.03
N GLU A 22 17.39 -19.37 -6.81
CA GLU A 22 18.76 -19.25 -6.29
C GLU A 22 19.02 -17.86 -5.71
N THR A 23 20.03 -17.77 -4.83
CA THR A 23 20.44 -16.49 -4.19
C THR A 23 21.56 -15.76 -4.94
N THR A 24 22.12 -16.40 -5.97
CA THR A 24 23.28 -15.90 -6.73
C THR A 24 23.03 -14.52 -7.36
N HIS A 25 21.78 -14.21 -7.71
CA HIS A 25 21.40 -12.97 -8.39
C HIS A 25 20.82 -11.90 -7.46
N ASP A 26 20.68 -12.18 -6.15
CA ASP A 26 19.94 -11.33 -5.22
C ASP A 26 20.48 -9.90 -5.20
N THR A 27 21.80 -9.75 -5.14
CA THR A 27 22.42 -8.43 -5.13
C THR A 27 22.15 -7.62 -6.39
N ILE A 28 22.07 -8.26 -7.56
CA ILE A 28 21.76 -7.57 -8.82
C ILE A 28 20.27 -7.24 -8.86
N LEU A 29 19.40 -8.16 -8.44
CA LEU A 29 17.96 -7.93 -8.38
C LEU A 29 17.61 -6.79 -7.42
N GLU A 30 18.19 -6.76 -6.22
CA GLU A 30 18.01 -5.66 -5.27
C GLU A 30 18.46 -4.31 -5.86
N MET A 31 19.60 -4.29 -6.56
CA MET A 31 20.10 -3.08 -7.22
C MET A 31 19.15 -2.58 -8.31
N LEU A 32 18.60 -3.48 -9.12
CA LEU A 32 17.61 -3.15 -10.14
C LEU A 32 16.31 -2.66 -9.51
N ILE A 33 15.83 -3.32 -8.45
CA ILE A 33 14.62 -2.91 -7.74
C ILE A 33 14.78 -1.51 -7.16
N ASN A 34 15.90 -1.23 -6.48
CA ASN A 34 16.18 0.09 -5.92
C ASN A 34 16.24 1.14 -7.04
N GLY A 35 17.01 0.88 -8.11
CA GLY A 35 17.15 1.83 -9.22
C GLY A 35 15.83 2.15 -9.92
N VAL A 36 14.99 1.15 -10.15
CA VAL A 36 13.66 1.35 -10.74
C VAL A 36 12.73 2.07 -9.77
N SER A 37 12.76 1.74 -8.48
CA SER A 37 11.95 2.42 -7.46
C SER A 37 12.30 3.91 -7.37
N SER A 38 13.59 4.25 -7.32
CA SER A 38 14.06 5.64 -7.33
C SER A 38 13.70 6.36 -8.63
N PHE A 39 13.74 5.67 -9.78
CA PHE A 39 13.31 6.25 -11.05
C PHE A 39 11.82 6.62 -11.02
N PHE A 40 10.96 5.77 -10.46
CA PHE A 40 9.54 6.07 -10.32
C PHE A 40 9.26 7.19 -9.32
N ASP A 41 9.99 7.25 -8.21
CA ASP A 41 9.90 8.37 -7.26
C ASP A 41 10.22 9.71 -7.95
N LEU A 42 11.32 9.74 -8.73
CA LEU A 42 11.70 10.93 -9.51
C LEU A 42 10.69 11.27 -10.60
N PHE A 43 10.22 10.27 -11.35
CA PHE A 43 9.22 10.44 -12.41
C PHE A 43 7.90 11.00 -11.88
N ALA A 44 7.50 10.59 -10.67
CA ALA A 44 6.31 11.08 -10.00
C ALA A 44 6.52 12.46 -9.32
N GLU A 45 7.73 13.03 -9.40
CA GLU A 45 8.14 14.26 -8.71
C GLU A 45 7.91 14.20 -7.20
N ARG A 46 8.21 13.04 -6.59
CA ARG A 46 7.94 12.78 -5.18
C ARG A 46 9.19 12.30 -4.45
N THR A 47 9.20 12.47 -3.13
CA THR A 47 10.29 11.95 -2.29
C THR A 47 10.24 10.44 -2.24
N THR A 48 9.05 9.89 -1.94
CA THR A 48 8.79 8.45 -1.98
C THR A 48 7.35 8.17 -2.41
N LEU A 49 7.15 7.13 -3.23
CA LEU A 49 5.84 6.60 -3.58
C LEU A 49 5.34 5.63 -2.52
N ARG A 50 6.22 4.81 -1.95
CA ARG A 50 5.87 3.88 -0.87
C ARG A 50 5.58 4.63 0.43
N GLU A 51 4.68 4.10 1.26
CA GLU A 51 4.43 4.65 2.60
C GLU A 51 5.74 4.79 3.40
N GLN A 52 5.95 5.98 3.96
CA GLN A 52 7.02 6.28 4.91
C GLN A 52 6.43 6.94 6.17
N VAL A 53 7.16 6.80 7.27
CA VAL A 53 6.85 7.49 8.53
C VAL A 53 7.80 8.66 8.68
N TYR A 54 7.23 9.84 8.82
CA TYR A 54 7.96 11.08 9.08
C TYR A 54 7.81 11.42 10.56
N THR A 55 8.95 11.58 11.24
CA THR A 55 9.00 11.98 12.64
C THR A 55 9.62 13.36 12.76
N ASN A 56 9.01 14.20 13.59
CA ASN A 56 9.49 15.55 13.91
C ASN A 56 9.75 16.43 12.67
N LEU A 57 8.87 16.39 11.68
CA LEU A 57 8.99 17.21 10.47
C LEU A 57 8.65 18.66 10.82
N LEU A 58 9.68 19.50 10.81
CA LEU A 58 9.54 20.93 11.06
C LEU A 58 9.11 21.66 9.79
N LEU A 59 7.93 22.29 9.84
CA LEU A 59 7.35 23.07 8.75
C LEU A 59 7.23 24.55 9.14
N ASP A 60 7.30 25.39 8.11
CA ASP A 60 7.08 26.84 8.25
C ASP A 60 5.59 27.14 8.10
N GLY A 61 5.00 27.77 9.11
CA GLY A 61 3.64 28.26 9.02
C GLY A 61 3.54 29.45 8.07
N ASN A 62 2.45 29.51 7.30
CA ASN A 62 2.37 30.34 6.10
C ASN A 62 1.29 31.44 6.16
N GLY A 63 0.62 31.62 7.31
CA GLY A 63 -0.45 32.62 7.47
C GLY A 63 -1.71 32.30 6.68
N LYS A 64 -1.84 31.09 6.13
CA LYS A 64 -3.02 30.64 5.38
C LYS A 64 -3.77 29.59 6.19
N ASN A 65 -4.99 29.27 5.77
CA ASN A 65 -5.77 28.20 6.40
C ASN A 65 -5.39 26.79 5.92
N ARG A 66 -4.43 26.67 5.00
CA ARG A 66 -3.94 25.40 4.44
C ARG A 66 -2.43 25.32 4.57
N LEU A 67 -1.95 24.21 5.10
CA LEU A 67 -0.54 23.87 5.19
C LEU A 67 -0.28 22.65 4.32
N TYR A 68 0.54 22.79 3.28
CA TYR A 68 0.90 21.68 2.42
C TYR A 68 1.98 20.84 3.08
N VAL A 69 1.84 19.51 2.98
CA VAL A 69 2.85 18.57 3.44
C VAL A 69 3.67 18.04 2.26
N PRO A 70 4.92 17.60 2.46
CA PRO A 70 5.79 17.14 1.38
C PRO A 70 5.24 15.95 0.60
N ASP A 71 4.63 14.97 1.27
CA ASP A 71 4.22 13.71 0.67
C ASP A 71 2.73 13.39 0.87
N PHE A 72 2.17 12.59 -0.05
CA PHE A 72 0.74 12.21 -0.10
C PHE A 72 0.59 10.78 -0.65
N PRO A 73 -0.55 10.08 -0.54
CA PRO A 73 -1.66 10.37 0.35
C PRO A 73 -1.19 10.34 1.81
N ILE A 74 -1.78 11.19 2.64
CA ILE A 74 -1.58 11.15 4.09
C ILE A 74 -2.41 9.98 4.61
N ASN A 75 -1.77 9.02 5.28
CA ASN A 75 -2.43 7.84 5.82
C ASN A 75 -2.86 8.06 7.27
N ALA A 76 -2.01 8.70 8.09
CA ALA A 76 -2.33 9.03 9.48
C ALA A 76 -1.44 10.18 10.00
N ILE A 77 -2.00 11.05 10.84
CA ILE A 77 -1.23 12.01 11.64
C ILE A 77 -1.00 11.42 13.02
N SER A 78 0.25 11.28 13.45
CA SER A 78 0.59 10.73 14.77
C SER A 78 0.77 11.83 15.82
N ALA A 79 1.29 12.99 15.42
CA ALA A 79 1.38 14.17 16.28
C ALA A 79 1.44 15.45 15.44
N LEU A 80 0.83 16.52 15.93
CA LEU A 80 0.96 17.85 15.35
C LEU A 80 1.02 18.88 16.48
N THR A 81 2.05 19.72 16.49
CA THR A 81 2.13 20.86 17.40
C THR A 81 2.39 22.15 16.63
N GLU A 82 1.82 23.25 17.10
CA GLU A 82 2.06 24.61 16.60
C GLU A 82 2.59 25.44 17.78
N SER A 83 3.86 25.84 17.72
CA SER A 83 4.54 26.57 18.81
C SER A 83 4.36 25.89 20.18
N ASP A 84 4.65 24.59 20.24
CA ASP A 84 4.52 23.72 21.42
C ASP A 84 3.08 23.44 21.90
N VAL A 85 2.06 23.92 21.16
CA VAL A 85 0.66 23.61 21.44
C VAL A 85 0.23 22.43 20.57
N ALA A 86 -0.15 21.32 21.21
CA ALA A 86 -0.66 20.15 20.51
C ALA A 86 -2.03 20.43 19.88
N LEU A 87 -2.19 19.98 18.64
CA LEU A 87 -3.42 20.12 17.86
C LEU A 87 -4.05 18.75 17.62
N THR A 88 -5.37 18.69 17.63
CA THR A 88 -6.13 17.44 17.46
C THR A 88 -6.88 17.42 16.13
N GLU A 89 -6.76 16.33 15.37
CA GLU A 89 -7.57 16.12 14.16
C GLU A 89 -9.07 16.16 14.50
N ASP A 90 -9.89 16.63 13.56
CA ASP A 90 -11.33 16.86 13.68
C ASP A 90 -11.78 17.93 14.68
N THR A 91 -10.87 18.45 15.51
CA THR A 91 -11.14 19.59 16.42
C THR A 91 -10.46 20.85 15.91
N ASP A 92 -9.15 20.76 15.74
CA ASP A 92 -8.26 21.86 15.39
C ASP A 92 -8.03 21.96 13.88
N PHE A 93 -7.91 20.82 13.22
CA PHE A 93 -7.59 20.71 11.80
C PHE A 93 -8.21 19.44 11.19
N TYR A 94 -8.24 19.40 9.87
CA TYR A 94 -8.65 18.25 9.08
C TYR A 94 -7.59 17.92 8.04
N VAL A 95 -7.40 16.64 7.77
CA VAL A 95 -6.54 16.15 6.69
C VAL A 95 -7.31 16.12 5.38
N TYR A 96 -6.73 16.69 4.33
CA TYR A 96 -7.29 16.62 2.97
C TYR A 96 -6.23 16.16 1.99
N SER A 97 -6.66 15.33 1.03
CA SER A 97 -5.88 14.96 -0.14
C SER A 97 -6.65 15.35 -1.40
N ARG A 98 -6.06 16.20 -2.25
CA ARG A 98 -6.70 16.63 -3.51
C ARG A 98 -5.65 16.86 -4.58
N HIS A 99 -5.93 16.42 -5.81
CA HIS A 99 -5.09 16.67 -6.99
C HIS A 99 -3.61 16.33 -6.76
N ASN A 100 -3.32 15.13 -6.24
CA ASN A 100 -1.95 14.69 -5.96
C ASN A 100 -1.19 15.59 -4.96
N GLN A 101 -1.90 16.16 -3.99
CA GLN A 101 -1.32 16.95 -2.91
C GLN A 101 -2.01 16.64 -1.59
N GLY A 102 -1.23 16.52 -0.52
CA GLY A 102 -1.70 16.44 0.86
C GLY A 102 -1.62 17.82 1.52
N TYR A 103 -2.66 18.22 2.25
CA TYR A 103 -2.61 19.42 3.06
C TYR A 103 -3.47 19.31 4.32
N LEU A 104 -3.05 20.01 5.36
CA LEU A 104 -3.78 20.19 6.60
C LEU A 104 -4.57 21.49 6.53
N LYS A 105 -5.88 21.41 6.75
CA LYS A 105 -6.75 22.58 6.79
C LYS A 105 -7.13 22.89 8.24
N ARG A 106 -6.86 24.11 8.70
CA ARG A 106 -7.34 24.56 10.01
C ARG A 106 -8.87 24.59 10.03
N ASN A 107 -9.47 24.13 11.12
CA ASN A 107 -10.92 24.19 11.32
C ASN A 107 -11.35 25.66 11.49
N GLU A 108 -10.67 26.37 12.38
CA GLU A 108 -10.81 27.81 12.58
C GLU A 108 -9.44 28.49 12.55
N GLY A 109 -9.39 29.72 12.01
CA GLY A 109 -8.17 30.53 11.97
C GLY A 109 -7.20 30.22 10.83
N LEU A 110 -5.93 30.55 11.06
CA LEU A 110 -4.82 30.48 10.09
C LEU A 110 -3.61 29.85 10.78
N TRP A 111 -2.79 29.11 10.02
CA TRP A 111 -1.49 28.64 10.49
C TRP A 111 -0.59 29.84 10.80
N LEU A 112 -0.05 29.93 12.01
CA LEU A 112 0.76 31.07 12.44
C LEU A 112 1.99 31.22 11.55
N VAL A 113 2.25 32.44 11.05
CA VAL A 113 3.46 32.68 10.26
C VAL A 113 4.69 32.51 11.14
N GLY A 114 5.59 31.62 10.76
CA GLY A 114 6.80 31.34 11.53
C GLY A 114 7.72 30.38 10.79
N GLN A 115 9.00 30.36 11.19
CA GLN A 115 9.95 29.38 10.71
C GLN A 115 9.96 28.20 11.68
N LYS A 116 9.82 26.98 11.14
CA LYS A 116 9.87 25.71 11.90
C LYS A 116 8.99 25.72 13.15
N ASN A 117 7.87 26.43 13.09
CA ASN A 117 6.95 26.59 14.21
C ASN A 117 5.87 25.51 14.24
N ILE A 118 5.85 24.64 13.23
CA ILE A 118 4.93 23.51 13.15
C ILE A 118 5.77 22.24 13.19
N ASP A 119 5.52 21.40 14.19
CA ASP A 119 6.13 20.08 14.32
C ASP A 119 5.10 19.01 13.97
N LEU A 120 5.35 18.27 12.89
CA LEU A 120 4.46 17.27 12.34
C LEU A 120 5.11 15.89 12.36
N SER A 121 4.43 14.92 12.96
CA SER A 121 4.72 13.49 12.78
C SER A 121 3.52 12.82 12.11
N TYR A 122 3.77 12.09 11.02
CA TYR A 122 2.73 11.50 10.18
C TYR A 122 3.26 10.37 9.31
N SER A 123 2.36 9.53 8.79
CA SER A 123 2.68 8.59 7.71
C SER A 123 2.01 9.00 6.40
N ALA A 124 2.74 8.90 5.31
CA ALA A 124 2.25 9.23 3.97
C ALA A 124 2.92 8.37 2.90
N GLY A 125 2.21 8.18 1.79
CA GLY A 125 2.61 7.35 0.66
C GLY A 125 1.66 6.18 0.45
N PHE A 126 1.88 5.43 -0.63
CA PHE A 126 1.05 4.30 -1.00
C PHE A 126 1.48 3.05 -0.24
N LYS A 127 0.51 2.42 0.42
CA LYS A 127 0.71 1.12 1.03
C LYS A 127 0.82 0.06 -0.05
N ILE A 128 1.79 -0.84 0.09
CA ILE A 128 1.81 -2.07 -0.70
C ILE A 128 0.70 -2.95 -0.12
N ALA A 129 -0.35 -3.19 -0.89
CA ALA A 129 -1.36 -4.15 -0.50
C ALA A 129 -0.77 -5.56 -0.60
N GLU A 130 -0.82 -6.30 0.50
CA GLU A 130 -0.48 -7.72 0.50
C GLU A 130 -1.70 -8.48 -0.02
N MET A 131 -1.50 -9.16 -1.15
CA MET A 131 -2.58 -9.81 -1.88
C MET A 131 -2.25 -11.29 -2.05
N ILE A 132 -3.23 -12.15 -1.84
CA ILE A 132 -3.18 -13.55 -2.28
C ILE A 132 -4.29 -13.81 -3.29
N TYR A 133 -4.03 -14.72 -4.20
CA TYR A 133 -5.03 -15.21 -5.14
C TYR A 133 -5.61 -16.54 -4.63
N PHE A 134 -6.85 -16.82 -5.02
CA PHE A 134 -7.49 -18.09 -4.75
C PHE A 134 -8.27 -18.54 -5.99
N ASP A 135 -8.28 -19.84 -6.24
CA ASP A 135 -8.99 -20.44 -7.38
C ASP A 135 -10.24 -21.22 -6.96
N THR A 136 -10.33 -21.61 -5.69
CA THR A 136 -11.35 -22.51 -5.18
C THR A 136 -11.89 -22.02 -3.84
N GLY A 137 -12.83 -21.08 -3.88
CA GLY A 137 -13.57 -20.56 -2.73
C GLY A 137 -14.92 -21.25 -2.52
N VAL A 138 -15.17 -21.73 -1.31
CA VAL A 138 -16.40 -22.42 -0.90
C VAL A 138 -17.26 -21.53 -0.02
N THR A 139 -16.69 -20.94 1.02
CA THR A 139 -17.38 -20.09 2.00
C THR A 139 -16.78 -18.69 1.96
N GLU A 140 -17.65 -17.67 1.95
CA GLU A 140 -17.23 -16.28 2.00
C GLU A 140 -16.71 -15.92 3.40
N PRO A 141 -15.45 -15.48 3.56
CA PRO A 141 -15.03 -14.85 4.79
C PRO A 141 -15.50 -13.39 4.84
N ALA A 142 -15.54 -12.81 6.03
CA ALA A 142 -15.85 -11.40 6.23
C ALA A 142 -14.59 -10.54 6.25
N VAL A 143 -14.74 -9.26 5.88
CA VAL A 143 -13.69 -8.26 6.13
C VAL A 143 -13.47 -8.15 7.64
N GLY A 144 -12.21 -8.20 8.06
CA GLY A 144 -11.80 -8.25 9.46
C GLY A 144 -11.54 -9.67 9.99
N ASP A 145 -11.95 -10.73 9.28
CA ASP A 145 -11.57 -12.09 9.64
C ASP A 145 -10.06 -12.29 9.50
N THR A 146 -9.49 -13.09 10.40
CA THR A 146 -8.11 -13.57 10.25
C THR A 146 -8.16 -14.87 9.49
N LEU A 147 -7.57 -14.91 8.29
CA LEU A 147 -7.30 -16.17 7.61
C LEU A 147 -6.05 -16.79 8.21
N GLN A 148 -6.10 -18.10 8.40
CA GLN A 148 -4.98 -18.89 8.84
C GLN A 148 -4.86 -20.12 7.96
N ASN A 149 -3.62 -20.49 7.69
CA ASN A 149 -3.29 -21.81 7.19
C ASN A 149 -2.80 -22.73 8.32
N ALA A 150 -3.17 -24.01 8.26
CA ALA A 150 -2.80 -25.01 9.26
C ALA A 150 -1.38 -25.60 9.10
N THR A 151 -0.79 -25.48 7.90
CA THR A 151 0.51 -26.03 7.48
C THR A 151 1.65 -25.01 7.59
N SER A 152 1.59 -23.88 6.86
CA SER A 152 2.58 -22.80 6.88
C SER A 152 2.51 -21.92 8.13
N SER A 153 1.44 -22.04 8.93
CA SER A 153 1.12 -21.13 10.04
C SER A 153 1.02 -19.66 9.61
N ALA A 154 0.87 -19.40 8.31
CA ALA A 154 0.66 -18.07 7.79
C ALA A 154 -0.70 -17.54 8.23
N GLU A 155 -0.74 -16.28 8.64
CA GLU A 155 -1.95 -15.60 9.06
C GLU A 155 -2.07 -14.24 8.37
N GLY A 156 -3.29 -13.81 8.06
CA GLY A 156 -3.53 -12.47 7.54
C GLY A 156 -4.94 -11.97 7.85
N VAL A 157 -5.07 -10.68 8.17
CA VAL A 157 -6.38 -10.04 8.45
C VAL A 157 -6.95 -9.45 7.17
N ILE A 158 -8.14 -9.90 6.77
CA ILE A 158 -8.77 -9.50 5.51
C ILE A 158 -9.18 -8.03 5.54
N THR A 159 -8.80 -7.26 4.52
CA THR A 159 -9.28 -5.89 4.28
C THR A 159 -10.25 -5.82 3.11
N LYS A 160 -10.09 -6.71 2.13
CA LYS A 160 -10.93 -6.71 0.93
C LYS A 160 -10.92 -8.07 0.26
N ILE A 161 -12.06 -8.43 -0.30
CA ILE A 161 -12.23 -9.67 -1.06
C ILE A 161 -12.80 -9.29 -2.42
N VAL A 162 -12.20 -9.79 -3.49
CA VAL A 162 -12.69 -9.57 -4.86
C VAL A 162 -12.80 -10.90 -5.57
N ILE A 163 -14.03 -11.23 -5.97
CA ILE A 163 -14.33 -12.38 -6.81
C ILE A 163 -14.16 -11.96 -8.28
N THR A 164 -13.31 -12.65 -9.02
CA THR A 164 -13.11 -12.44 -10.46
C THR A 164 -13.92 -13.43 -11.29
N ALA A 165 -14.22 -14.62 -10.77
CA ALA A 165 -15.13 -15.58 -11.37
C ALA A 165 -15.80 -16.50 -10.32
N GLY A 166 -16.86 -17.19 -10.73
CA GLY A 166 -17.60 -18.11 -9.85
C GLY A 166 -18.42 -17.41 -8.77
N LYS A 167 -18.83 -18.18 -7.76
CA LYS A 167 -19.62 -17.70 -6.62
C LYS A 167 -19.30 -18.54 -5.39
N TRP A 168 -19.31 -17.92 -4.20
CA TRP A 168 -19.35 -18.63 -2.94
C TRP A 168 -20.55 -19.60 -2.92
N ASP A 169 -20.31 -20.82 -2.45
CA ASP A 169 -21.26 -21.94 -2.50
C ASP A 169 -21.86 -22.21 -3.90
N GLY A 170 -21.13 -21.84 -4.96
CA GLY A 170 -21.52 -22.06 -6.34
C GLY A 170 -21.16 -23.45 -6.86
N THR A 171 -21.80 -23.84 -7.97
CA THR A 171 -21.36 -24.97 -8.81
C THR A 171 -19.98 -24.70 -9.42
N ILE A 172 -19.73 -23.45 -9.81
CA ILE A 172 -18.41 -22.93 -10.12
C ILE A 172 -17.92 -22.21 -8.87
N LYS A 173 -16.86 -22.74 -8.26
CA LYS A 173 -16.28 -22.19 -7.04
C LYS A 173 -15.75 -20.78 -7.27
N ALA A 174 -15.81 -19.95 -6.23
CA ALA A 174 -15.32 -18.58 -6.33
C ALA A 174 -13.82 -18.60 -6.61
N SER A 175 -13.35 -17.74 -7.50
CA SER A 175 -11.94 -17.45 -7.69
C SER A 175 -11.75 -15.94 -7.69
N GLY A 176 -10.58 -15.49 -7.28
CA GLY A 176 -10.36 -14.08 -7.01
C GLY A 176 -9.08 -13.81 -6.26
N TRP A 177 -9.09 -12.71 -5.52
CA TRP A 177 -8.00 -12.32 -4.64
C TRP A 177 -8.52 -11.68 -3.37
N ILE A 178 -7.66 -11.69 -2.35
CA ILE A 178 -7.90 -11.11 -1.03
C ILE A 178 -6.75 -10.14 -0.75
N GLU A 179 -7.08 -8.92 -0.35
CA GLU A 179 -6.12 -7.98 0.25
C GLU A 179 -6.13 -8.16 1.77
N PHE A 180 -4.95 -8.08 2.37
CA PHE A 180 -4.74 -8.13 3.81
C PHE A 180 -4.24 -6.78 4.36
N ALA A 181 -4.56 -6.53 5.63
CA ALA A 181 -3.97 -5.43 6.39
C ALA A 181 -2.49 -5.71 6.71
N SER A 182 -2.20 -6.99 6.97
CA SER A 182 -0.88 -7.52 7.27
C SER A 182 -0.90 -9.04 7.13
N ILE A 183 0.18 -9.62 6.65
CA ILE A 183 0.44 -11.06 6.66
C ILE A 183 1.62 -11.34 7.60
N THR A 184 1.50 -12.38 8.42
CA THR A 184 2.63 -12.99 9.12
C THR A 184 2.88 -14.38 8.55
N GLY A 185 4.12 -14.67 8.16
CA GLY A 185 4.46 -15.91 7.47
C GLY A 185 4.32 -15.79 5.95
N THR A 186 4.32 -16.93 5.26
CA THR A 186 4.19 -17.01 3.81
C THR A 186 3.09 -18.02 3.50
N PHE A 187 2.06 -17.59 2.76
CA PHE A 187 1.10 -18.51 2.17
C PHE A 187 1.76 -19.19 0.97
N GLU A 188 1.76 -20.52 0.96
CA GLU A 188 2.28 -21.32 -0.16
C GLU A 188 1.18 -21.63 -1.18
N ASP A 189 1.58 -21.99 -2.39
CA ASP A 189 0.65 -22.39 -3.44
C ASP A 189 -0.18 -23.61 -3.05
N ASN A 190 -1.43 -23.65 -3.49
CA ASN A 190 -2.37 -24.76 -3.28
C ASN A 190 -2.61 -25.11 -1.79
N GLU A 191 -2.39 -24.14 -0.91
CA GLU A 191 -2.64 -24.27 0.53
C GLU A 191 -4.13 -24.08 0.89
N ASP A 192 -4.64 -24.93 1.78
CA ASP A 192 -5.98 -24.78 2.36
C ASP A 192 -6.02 -23.60 3.35
N LEU A 193 -6.96 -22.68 3.18
CA LEU A 193 -7.18 -21.56 4.08
C LEU A 193 -8.46 -21.75 4.89
N ASN A 194 -8.34 -21.45 6.19
CA ASN A 194 -9.45 -21.44 7.12
C ASN A 194 -9.59 -20.05 7.75
N ILE A 195 -10.76 -19.75 8.32
CA ILE A 195 -10.87 -18.66 9.28
C ILE A 195 -10.19 -19.11 10.56
N LYS A 196 -9.40 -18.25 11.19
CA LYS A 196 -8.73 -18.54 12.46
C LYS A 196 -9.75 -19.00 13.49
N ASP A 197 -9.39 -20.05 14.24
CA ASP A 197 -10.25 -20.75 15.19
C ASP A 197 -11.47 -21.51 14.58
N ASP A 198 -11.59 -21.55 13.25
CA ASP A 198 -12.46 -22.46 12.51
C ASP A 198 -11.58 -23.45 11.71
N ALA A 199 -11.84 -24.75 11.83
CA ALA A 199 -11.07 -25.77 11.10
C ALA A 199 -11.61 -26.00 9.67
N THR A 200 -12.66 -25.28 9.28
CA THR A 200 -13.30 -25.45 7.97
C THR A 200 -12.48 -24.78 6.87
N VAL A 201 -12.05 -25.56 5.89
CA VAL A 201 -11.42 -25.05 4.67
C VAL A 201 -12.43 -24.25 3.87
N ILE A 202 -12.17 -22.95 3.75
CA ILE A 202 -13.05 -22.02 3.04
C ILE A 202 -12.53 -21.68 1.66
N MET A 203 -11.22 -21.79 1.42
CA MET A 203 -10.63 -21.60 0.10
C MET A 203 -9.24 -22.22 -0.04
N LYS A 204 -8.69 -22.17 -1.26
CA LYS A 204 -7.29 -22.55 -1.54
C LYS A 204 -6.50 -21.39 -2.10
N VAL A 205 -5.28 -21.19 -1.58
CA VAL A 205 -4.30 -20.28 -2.18
C VAL A 205 -3.98 -20.77 -3.57
N ASN A 206 -3.87 -19.84 -4.49
CA ASN A 206 -3.24 -20.06 -5.79
C ASN A 206 -2.12 -19.03 -5.90
N GLU A 207 -0.95 -19.42 -6.40
CA GLU A 207 0.02 -18.43 -6.85
C GLU A 207 -0.67 -17.50 -7.86
N PRO A 208 -0.28 -16.21 -7.91
CA PRO A 208 -0.72 -15.37 -9.01
C PRO A 208 -0.30 -16.03 -10.33
N ASP A 209 -1.26 -16.66 -11.01
CA ASP A 209 -1.16 -16.88 -12.45
C ASP A 209 -0.74 -15.54 -13.04
N THR A 210 0.35 -15.56 -13.78
CA THR A 210 1.21 -14.41 -14.10
C THR A 210 0.51 -13.44 -15.07
N ILE A 211 -0.54 -12.77 -14.62
CA ILE A 211 -1.29 -11.78 -15.38
C ILE A 211 -1.52 -10.56 -14.49
N ILE A 212 -0.53 -9.67 -14.49
CA ILE A 212 -0.72 -8.29 -14.07
C ILE A 212 -1.78 -7.68 -15.01
N ARG A 213 -3.04 -7.64 -14.60
CA ARG A 213 -4.03 -6.78 -15.23
C ARG A 213 -3.82 -5.36 -14.70
N ILE A 214 -3.14 -4.54 -15.50
CA ILE A 214 -3.14 -3.09 -15.28
C ILE A 214 -4.61 -2.64 -15.28
N PRO A 215 -5.09 -1.91 -14.26
CA PRO A 215 -6.44 -1.34 -14.28
C PRO A 215 -6.60 -0.53 -15.58
N ARG A 216 -7.66 -0.78 -16.33
CA ARG A 216 -7.91 -0.16 -17.66
C ARG A 216 -7.90 1.39 -17.59
N ASP A 217 -8.13 1.92 -16.41
CA ASP A 217 -8.14 3.34 -16.05
C ASP A 217 -6.73 3.97 -16.11
N LEU A 218 -5.69 3.20 -15.83
CA LEU A 218 -4.27 3.60 -15.93
C LEU A 218 -3.69 3.40 -17.34
N GLU A 219 -4.23 2.46 -18.14
CA GLU A 219 -3.84 2.27 -19.54
C GLU A 219 -4.12 3.51 -20.39
N LEU A 220 -5.29 4.14 -20.21
CA LEU A 220 -5.66 5.34 -20.97
C LEU A 220 -4.81 6.56 -20.61
N ALA A 221 -4.45 6.72 -19.35
CA ALA A 221 -3.62 7.85 -18.91
C ALA A 221 -2.17 7.73 -19.39
N CYS A 222 -1.60 6.52 -19.35
CA CYS A 222 -0.22 6.29 -19.76
C CYS A 222 -0.05 6.29 -21.30
N MET A 223 -1.02 5.75 -22.05
CA MET A 223 -0.98 5.78 -23.51
C MET A 223 -1.17 7.19 -24.11
N GLN A 224 -1.95 8.06 -23.46
CA GLN A 224 -2.13 9.43 -23.94
C GLN A 224 -0.87 10.29 -23.78
N GLN A 225 0.01 9.98 -22.83
CA GLN A 225 1.25 10.73 -22.62
C GLN A 225 2.33 10.34 -23.65
N VAL A 226 2.41 9.06 -24.02
CA VAL A 226 3.36 8.58 -25.04
C VAL A 226 2.98 9.04 -26.46
N ALA A 227 1.69 9.22 -26.76
CA ALA A 227 1.26 9.66 -28.10
C ALA A 227 1.60 11.15 -28.39
N VAL A 228 1.86 11.96 -27.38
CA VAL A 228 2.13 13.41 -27.53
C VAL A 228 3.63 13.70 -27.73
N GLU A 229 4.52 12.80 -27.33
CA GLU A 229 5.97 12.98 -27.47
C GLU A 229 6.53 12.55 -28.85
N TRP A 230 5.68 12.01 -29.73
CA TRP A 230 6.07 11.52 -31.08
C TRP A 230 5.36 12.23 -32.24
N THR A 231 4.82 13.43 -32.02
CA THR A 231 4.31 14.34 -33.07
C THR A 231 4.86 15.74 -32.89
#